data_AF-A0A1A9KPC2-F1
#
_entry.id   AF-A0A1A9KPC2-F1
#
_cell.length_a   1.000
_cell.length_b   1.000
_cell.length_c   1.000
_cell.angle_alpha   90.00
_cell.angle_beta   90.00
_cell.angle_gamma   90.00
#
_symmetry.space_group_name_H-M   'P 1'
#
loop_
_entity.id
_entity.type
_entity.pdbx_description
1 polymer ?
#
loop_
_entity_poly.entity_id
_entity_poly.type
_entity_poly.pdbx_seq_one_letter_code
_entity_poly.pdbx_strand_id
1 'polypeptide(L)'
;MEGRQFIKSVTGNYPVYPGHPLVLATAIMEFYSDFPTANAPTEHGWCAALSDSRIPGAGDHVGAAVRCLNIGAEGGSVDEMVAAACSYWERGQAGGHHGYVCAGIEQAKAVEPKFRELAERWFPN
;
A
#
# COMPACT_ATOMS: atom_id res chain seq x y z
N MET A 1 -11.16 -9.69 9.64
CA MET A 1 -11.51 -9.04 8.36
C MET A 1 -10.37 -9.31 7.39
N GLU A 2 -10.65 -9.72 6.16
CA GLU A 2 -9.61 -9.93 5.13
C GLU A 2 -9.27 -8.61 4.43
N GLY A 3 -8.04 -8.42 3.92
CA GLY A 3 -7.66 -7.15 3.31
C GLY A 3 -8.43 -6.80 2.03
N ARG A 4 -8.94 -7.79 1.29
CA ARG A 4 -9.84 -7.54 0.16
C ARG A 4 -11.16 -6.92 0.61
N GLN A 5 -11.67 -7.33 1.77
CA GLN A 5 -12.90 -6.80 2.35
C GLN A 5 -12.67 -5.39 2.90
N PHE A 6 -11.54 -5.16 3.55
CA PHE A 6 -11.14 -3.83 4.00
C PHE A 6 -11.08 -2.85 2.81
N ILE A 7 -10.35 -3.19 1.74
CA ILE A 7 -10.25 -2.33 0.55
C ILE A 7 -11.62 -2.07 -0.08
N LYS A 8 -12.49 -3.08 -0.15
CA LYS A 8 -13.87 -2.90 -0.62
C LYS A 8 -14.68 -1.95 0.27
N SER A 9 -14.53 -2.05 1.58
CA SER A 9 -15.23 -1.17 2.52
C SER A 9 -14.81 0.29 2.40
N VAL A 10 -13.55 0.54 2.04
CA VAL A 10 -13.00 1.90 1.89
C VAL A 10 -13.24 2.47 0.49
N THR A 11 -13.05 1.66 -0.55
CA THR A 11 -13.04 2.12 -1.95
C THR A 11 -14.33 1.80 -2.73
N GLY A 12 -15.25 1.04 -2.13
CA GLY A 12 -16.47 0.55 -2.78
C GLY A 12 -16.27 -0.66 -3.71
N ASN A 13 -15.03 -1.03 -4.03
CA ASN A 13 -14.69 -2.08 -4.99
C ASN A 13 -13.63 -3.05 -4.46
N TYR A 14 -13.60 -4.27 -4.99
CA TYR A 14 -12.52 -5.21 -4.70
C TYR A 14 -11.16 -4.70 -5.23
N PRO A 15 -10.02 -5.16 -4.66
CA PRO A 15 -8.70 -4.71 -5.07
C PRO A 15 -8.43 -4.92 -6.56
N VAL A 16 -7.90 -3.88 -7.23
CA VAL A 16 -7.43 -3.96 -8.61
C VAL A 16 -6.04 -4.60 -8.61
N TYR A 17 -5.89 -5.73 -9.29
CA TYR A 17 -4.57 -6.38 -9.46
C TYR A 17 -3.66 -5.55 -10.39
N PRO A 18 -2.33 -5.49 -10.17
CA PRO A 18 -1.52 -6.11 -9.11
C PRO A 18 -1.57 -5.43 -7.73
N GLY A 19 -2.37 -4.39 -7.58
CA GLY A 19 -2.51 -3.60 -6.36
C GLY A 19 -1.74 -2.30 -6.47
N HIS A 20 -2.44 -1.18 -6.47
CA HIS A 20 -1.78 0.12 -6.41
C HIS A 20 -0.99 0.24 -5.08
N PRO A 21 0.27 0.69 -5.06
CA PRO A 21 1.07 0.72 -3.82
C PRO A 21 0.40 1.49 -2.69
N LEU A 22 -0.29 2.60 -3.00
CA LEU A 22 -1.06 3.37 -2.00
C LEU A 22 -2.18 2.54 -1.35
N VAL A 23 -2.90 1.75 -2.14
CA VAL A 23 -3.99 0.87 -1.67
C VAL A 23 -3.42 -0.24 -0.79
N LEU A 24 -2.31 -0.85 -1.21
CA LEU A 24 -1.63 -1.88 -0.44
C LEU A 24 -1.02 -1.33 0.85
N ALA A 25 -0.41 -0.14 0.81
CA ALA A 25 0.12 0.54 1.99
C ALA A 25 -0.98 0.85 3.01
N THR A 26 -2.16 1.27 2.54
CA THR A 26 -3.34 1.45 3.40
C THR A 26 -3.74 0.14 4.07
N ALA A 27 -3.77 -0.97 3.33
CA ALA A 27 -4.08 -2.28 3.93
C ALA A 27 -3.02 -2.72 4.93
N ILE A 28 -1.73 -2.49 4.64
CA ILE A 28 -0.63 -2.79 5.59
C ILE A 28 -0.84 -2.02 6.89
N MET A 29 -1.13 -0.72 6.81
CA MET A 29 -1.35 0.10 8.01
C MET A 29 -2.59 -0.30 8.83
N GLU A 30 -3.56 -0.95 8.21
CA GLU A 30 -4.72 -1.51 8.90
C GLU A 30 -4.40 -2.81 9.66
N PHE A 31 -3.55 -3.68 9.10
CA PHE A 31 -3.30 -5.03 9.64
C PHE A 31 -2.06 -5.15 10.53
N TYR A 32 -1.26 -4.09 10.60
CA TYR A 32 -0.07 -3.99 11.44
C TYR A 32 -0.21 -2.83 12.43
N SER A 33 0.52 -2.89 13.54
CA SER A 33 0.55 -1.82 14.55
C SER A 33 1.45 -0.65 14.16
N ASP A 34 2.52 -0.95 13.43
CA ASP A 34 3.61 -0.02 13.14
C ASP A 34 4.47 -0.51 11.96
N PHE A 35 5.30 0.40 11.44
CA PHE A 35 6.18 0.13 10.30
C PHE A 35 7.27 -0.91 10.60
N PRO A 36 8.02 -0.85 11.73
CA PRO A 36 9.02 -1.87 12.05
C PRO A 36 8.46 -3.30 12.02
N THR A 37 7.26 -3.53 12.53
CA THR A 37 6.61 -4.84 12.53
C THR A 37 6.21 -5.27 11.11
N ALA A 38 5.66 -4.36 10.30
CA ALA A 38 5.31 -4.64 8.91
C ALA A 38 6.54 -4.94 8.03
N ASN A 39 7.67 -4.27 8.31
CA ASN A 39 8.91 -4.38 7.56
C ASN A 39 9.87 -5.47 8.08
N ALA A 40 9.56 -6.09 9.23
CA ALA A 40 10.43 -7.10 9.84
C ALA A 40 10.69 -8.28 8.88
N PRO A 41 11.93 -8.78 8.77
CA PRO A 41 12.24 -9.91 7.92
C PRO A 41 11.62 -11.20 8.46
N THR A 42 11.10 -12.01 7.55
CA THR A 42 10.65 -13.38 7.81
C THR A 42 11.80 -14.37 7.67
N GLU A 43 11.55 -15.66 7.94
CA GLU A 43 12.54 -16.73 7.75
C GLU A 43 13.07 -16.87 6.31
N HIS A 44 12.34 -16.33 5.33
CA HIS A 44 12.72 -16.34 3.92
C HIS A 44 13.36 -15.02 3.45
N GLY A 45 13.60 -14.07 4.37
CA GLY A 45 14.26 -12.78 4.08
C GLY A 45 13.34 -11.70 3.52
N TRP A 46 12.06 -12.00 3.24
CA TRP A 46 11.07 -11.01 2.84
C TRP A 46 10.47 -10.30 4.04
N CYS A 47 9.99 -9.06 3.89
CA CYS A 47 9.27 -8.38 4.96
C CYS A 47 7.95 -9.10 5.32
N ALA A 48 7.51 -8.93 6.56
CA ALA A 48 6.30 -9.57 7.09
C ALA A 48 5.06 -9.27 6.24
N ALA A 49 4.88 -8.01 5.83
CA ALA A 49 3.76 -7.59 4.99
C ALA A 49 3.70 -8.32 3.64
N LEU A 50 4.85 -8.65 3.04
CA LEU A 50 4.92 -9.39 1.78
C LEU A 50 4.51 -10.86 1.95
N SER A 51 4.78 -11.44 3.12
CA SER A 51 4.43 -12.82 3.45
C SER A 51 3.01 -12.98 4.01
N ASP A 52 2.27 -11.88 4.17
CA ASP A 52 0.95 -11.88 4.79
C ASP A 52 -0.18 -12.02 3.76
N SER A 53 -0.87 -13.18 3.81
CA SER A 53 -2.01 -13.50 2.96
C SER A 53 -3.19 -12.51 3.04
N ARG A 54 -3.25 -11.68 4.10
CA ARG A 54 -4.26 -10.63 4.24
C ARG A 54 -4.03 -9.48 3.27
N ILE A 55 -2.79 -9.24 2.82
CA ILE A 55 -2.43 -8.14 1.92
C ILE A 55 -2.64 -8.59 0.46
N PRO A 56 -3.62 -8.03 -0.28
CA PRO A 56 -4.08 -8.62 -1.54
C PRO A 56 -3.36 -8.05 -2.76
N GLY A 57 -2.03 -8.06 -2.76
CA GLY A 57 -1.19 -7.50 -3.83
C GLY A 57 -0.15 -8.47 -4.38
N ALA A 58 0.40 -8.17 -5.55
CA ALA A 58 1.57 -8.87 -6.08
C ALA A 58 2.84 -8.48 -5.28
N GLY A 59 3.79 -9.41 -5.16
CA GLY A 59 4.97 -9.23 -4.31
C GLY A 59 5.75 -7.93 -4.55
N ASP A 60 6.04 -7.56 -5.81
CA ASP A 60 6.76 -6.31 -6.11
C ASP A 60 5.94 -5.06 -5.74
N HIS A 61 4.62 -5.12 -5.88
CA HIS A 61 3.72 -4.02 -5.52
C HIS A 61 3.56 -3.89 -4.00
N VAL A 62 3.56 -5.00 -3.26
CA VAL A 62 3.63 -4.99 -1.79
C VAL A 62 4.99 -4.44 -1.35
N GLY A 63 6.09 -4.82 -2.01
CA GLY A 63 7.40 -4.24 -1.79
C GLY A 63 7.43 -2.73 -2.05
N ALA A 64 6.78 -2.25 -3.11
CA ALA A 64 6.64 -0.83 -3.39
C ALA A 64 5.81 -0.09 -2.33
N ALA A 65 4.76 -0.73 -1.79
CA ALA A 65 3.98 -0.20 -0.70
C ALA A 65 4.80 -0.06 0.59
N VAL A 66 5.61 -1.06 0.93
CA VAL A 66 6.51 -1.00 2.09
C VAL A 66 7.58 0.09 1.90
N ARG A 67 8.15 0.24 0.68
CA ARG A 67 9.08 1.36 0.37
C ARG A 67 8.41 2.73 0.51
N CYS A 68 7.14 2.85 0.14
CA CYS A 68 6.34 4.07 0.37
C CYS A 68 6.18 4.36 1.87
N LEU A 69 5.89 3.35 2.70
CA LEU A 69 5.80 3.53 4.15
C LEU A 69 7.15 3.87 4.80
N ASN A 70 8.27 3.39 4.23
CA ASN A 70 9.61 3.73 4.71
C ASN A 70 9.89 5.23 4.64
N ILE A 71 9.31 5.95 3.65
CA ILE A 71 9.44 7.41 3.55
C ILE A 71 8.89 8.08 4.81
N GLY A 72 7.70 7.69 5.28
CA GLY A 72 7.13 8.20 6.53
C GLY A 72 7.95 7.82 7.76
N ALA A 73 8.48 6.60 7.80
CA ALA A 73 9.34 6.13 8.88
C ALA A 73 10.68 6.90 8.98
N GLU A 74 11.17 7.44 7.86
CA GLU A 74 12.37 8.27 7.77
C GLU A 74 12.08 9.77 8.01
N GLY A 75 10.85 10.13 8.38
CA GLY A 75 10.45 11.52 8.65
C GLY A 75 9.94 12.29 7.42
N GLY A 76 9.69 11.60 6.31
CA GLY A 76 9.03 12.17 5.14
C GLY A 76 7.55 12.45 5.39
N SER A 77 7.00 13.38 4.61
CA SER A 77 5.61 13.77 4.67
C SER A 77 4.67 12.75 4.04
N VAL A 78 3.41 12.76 4.47
CA VAL A 78 2.34 11.93 3.87
C VAL A 78 2.18 12.22 2.37
N ASP A 79 2.39 13.46 1.93
CA ASP A 79 2.34 13.84 0.51
C ASP A 79 3.47 13.19 -0.30
N GLU A 80 4.68 13.10 0.25
CA GLU A 80 5.80 12.40 -0.40
C GLU A 80 5.54 10.91 -0.53
N MET A 81 4.91 10.30 0.48
CA MET A 81 4.49 8.90 0.43
C MET A 81 3.47 8.67 -0.70
N VAL A 82 2.43 9.52 -0.78
CA VAL A 82 1.40 9.44 -1.85
C VAL A 82 2.05 9.61 -3.23
N ALA A 83 2.89 10.63 -3.39
CA ALA A 83 3.57 10.90 -4.65
C ALA A 83 4.46 9.72 -5.09
N ALA A 84 5.21 9.12 -4.16
CA ALA A 84 6.05 7.96 -4.45
C ALA A 84 5.22 6.74 -4.91
N ALA A 85 4.10 6.47 -4.24
CA ALA A 85 3.20 5.37 -4.58
C ALA A 85 2.58 5.54 -5.98
N CYS A 86 2.09 6.74 -6.29
CA CYS A 86 1.52 7.07 -7.61
C CYS A 86 2.58 7.01 -8.72
N SER A 87 3.76 7.58 -8.48
CA SER A 87 4.87 7.58 -9.44
C SER A 87 5.30 6.16 -9.82
N TYR A 88 5.39 5.25 -8.84
CA TYR A 88 5.70 3.84 -9.12
C TYR A 88 4.65 3.19 -10.02
N TRP A 89 3.36 3.39 -9.73
CA TRP A 89 2.27 2.78 -10.49
C TRP A 89 2.25 3.27 -11.95
N GLU A 90 2.37 4.58 -12.15
CA GLU A 90 2.35 5.21 -13.46
C GLU A 90 3.58 4.81 -14.30
N ARG A 91 4.78 4.86 -13.71
CA ARG A 91 6.01 4.49 -14.43
C ARG A 91 6.08 3.00 -14.74
N GLY A 92 5.62 2.17 -13.81
CA GLY A 92 5.57 0.72 -13.97
C GLY A 92 4.41 0.24 -14.84
N GLN A 93 3.48 1.14 -15.21
CA GLN A 93 2.27 0.82 -15.97
C GLN A 93 1.53 -0.40 -15.37
N ALA A 94 1.31 -0.36 -14.05
CA ALA A 94 0.73 -1.47 -13.29
C ALA A 94 1.50 -2.80 -13.44
N GLY A 95 2.83 -2.77 -13.50
CA GLY A 95 3.65 -3.97 -13.68
C GLY A 95 3.47 -4.61 -15.07
N GLY A 96 3.17 -3.81 -16.10
CA GLY A 96 2.82 -4.27 -17.44
C GLY A 96 1.33 -4.62 -17.62
N HIS A 97 0.51 -4.51 -16.58
CA HIS A 97 -0.95 -4.70 -16.66
C HIS A 97 -1.66 -3.43 -17.14
N HIS A 98 -1.35 -2.99 -18.36
CA HIS A 98 -1.79 -1.69 -18.90
C HIS A 98 -3.30 -1.45 -18.79
N GLY A 99 -4.12 -2.50 -18.98
CA GLY A 99 -5.58 -2.41 -18.86
C GLY A 99 -6.11 -2.08 -17.45
N TYR A 100 -5.27 -2.20 -16.42
CA TYR A 100 -5.63 -1.92 -15.03
C TYR A 100 -5.12 -0.58 -14.51
N VAL A 101 -4.30 0.15 -15.30
CA VAL A 101 -3.69 1.42 -14.87
C VAL A 101 -4.74 2.42 -14.40
N CYS A 102 -5.75 2.70 -15.22
CA CYS A 102 -6.82 3.65 -14.87
C CYS A 102 -7.62 3.19 -13.65
N ALA A 103 -7.99 1.91 -13.58
CA ALA A 103 -8.74 1.36 -12.45
C ALA A 103 -7.96 1.46 -11.13
N GLY A 104 -6.64 1.21 -11.17
CA GLY A 104 -5.77 1.37 -10.01
C GLY A 104 -5.62 2.82 -9.57
N ILE A 105 -5.55 3.77 -10.50
CA ILE A 105 -5.51 5.21 -10.21
C ILE A 105 -6.81 5.65 -9.52
N GLU A 106 -7.97 5.26 -10.05
CA GLU A 106 -9.26 5.61 -9.43
C GLU A 106 -9.41 4.97 -8.05
N GLN A 107 -8.96 3.73 -7.87
CA GLN A 107 -8.95 3.09 -6.55
C GLN A 107 -7.98 3.77 -5.57
N ALA A 108 -6.83 4.25 -6.04
CA ALA A 108 -5.89 5.01 -5.22
C ALA A 108 -6.48 6.35 -4.76
N LYS A 109 -7.15 7.09 -5.64
CA LYS A 109 -7.86 8.33 -5.26
C LYS A 109 -8.93 8.06 -4.19
N ALA A 110 -9.67 6.97 -4.33
CA ALA A 110 -10.71 6.59 -3.37
C ALA A 110 -10.12 6.19 -2.00
N VAL A 111 -8.94 5.56 -1.97
CA VAL A 111 -8.31 5.10 -0.72
C VAL A 111 -7.54 6.20 0.00
N GLU A 112 -7.07 7.22 -0.73
CA GLU A 112 -6.14 8.23 -0.22
C GLU A 112 -6.60 8.92 1.08
N PRO A 113 -7.88 9.30 1.28
CA PRO A 113 -8.31 9.89 2.55
C PRO A 113 -8.08 8.96 3.74
N LYS A 114 -8.36 7.66 3.57
CA LYS A 114 -8.09 6.66 4.61
C LYS A 114 -6.59 6.44 4.79
N PHE A 115 -5.81 6.42 3.71
CA PHE A 115 -4.35 6.35 3.81
C PHE A 115 -3.80 7.47 4.69
N ARG A 116 -4.22 8.71 4.46
CA ARG A 116 -3.77 9.89 5.22
C ARG A 116 -4.15 9.77 6.70
N GLU A 117 -5.40 9.40 7.00
CA GLU A 117 -5.85 9.13 8.38
C GLU A 117 -4.99 8.08 9.08
N LEU A 118 -4.67 6.97 8.40
CA LEU A 118 -3.84 5.91 8.97
C LEU A 118 -2.38 6.37 9.16
N ALA A 119 -1.84 7.11 8.19
CA ALA A 119 -0.46 7.59 8.20
C ALA A 119 -0.20 8.57 9.35
N GLU A 120 -1.15 9.47 9.67
CA GLU A 120 -1.07 10.37 10.82
C GLU A 120 -0.94 9.62 12.15
N ARG A 121 -1.56 8.43 12.27
CA ARG A 121 -1.47 7.60 13.49
C ARG A 121 -0.14 6.84 13.55
N TRP A 122 0.37 6.41 12.40
CA TRP A 122 1.59 5.61 12.29
C TRP A 122 2.87 6.45 12.40
N PHE A 123 2.82 7.66 11.87
CA PHE A 123 3.96 8.58 11.79
C PHE A 123 3.56 9.91 12.46
N PRO A 124 3.34 9.91 13.79
CA PRO A 124 3.09 11.15 14.51
C PRO A 124 4.36 12.00 14.46
N ASN A 125 4.29 13.11 13.72
CA ASN A 125 5.30 14.17 13.73
C ASN A 125 5.22 14.98 15.03
#